data_AF-A0A833GYJ3-F1
#
_entry.id   AF-A0A833GYJ3-F1
#
_cell.length_a   1.000
_cell.length_b   1.000
_cell.length_c   1.000
_cell.angle_alpha   90.00
_cell.angle_beta   90.00
_cell.angle_gamma   90.00
#
_symmetry.space_group_name_H-M   'P 1'
#
loop_
_entity.id
_entity.type
_entity.pdbx_description
1 polymer ?
#
loop_
_entity_poly.entity_id
_entity_poly.type
_entity_poly.pdbx_seq_one_letter_code
_entity_poly.pdbx_strand_id
1 'polypeptide(L)'
;MIVTVLWEDQSSSIRAGFGPHELLVSCPADELSIERNEIKNLVESNPRKGNGNVRASLKKDLKKLSNSGPVVAVLDRDKILDLWKKPGPPPADCWNEIDTRMKSDAPGEYCLLLIEQNIESLLEAACAALSQPVPEKKPNPNERDTVLNRAAWENLTVRADIRQRCPSFDRIVRRVTEAIRSWDR
;
A
#
# COMPACT_ATOMS: atom_id res chain seq x y z
N MET A 1 9.95 -7.59 -14.98
CA MET A 1 9.30 -6.36 -14.52
C MET A 1 9.19 -6.40 -13.01
N ILE A 2 9.22 -5.25 -12.35
CA ILE A 2 8.93 -5.08 -10.93
C ILE A 2 7.91 -3.95 -10.76
N VAL A 3 6.75 -4.25 -10.17
CA VAL A 3 5.78 -3.27 -9.68
C VAL A 3 6.29 -2.70 -8.37
N THR A 4 6.68 -1.43 -8.37
CA THR A 4 7.17 -0.77 -7.15
C THR A 4 6.01 -0.14 -6.39
N VAL A 5 5.87 -0.45 -5.11
CA VAL A 5 4.87 0.14 -4.23
C VAL A 5 5.55 0.99 -3.17
N LEU A 6 5.43 2.31 -3.27
CA LEU A 6 5.92 3.25 -2.27
C LEU A 6 4.87 3.40 -1.18
N TRP A 7 5.18 3.00 0.05
CA TRP A 7 4.25 3.08 1.18
C TRP A 7 4.59 4.27 2.07
N GLU A 8 3.60 5.08 2.44
CA GLU A 8 3.75 6.07 3.51
C GLU A 8 3.66 5.41 4.87
N ASP A 9 4.65 4.60 5.20
CA ASP A 9 4.69 3.87 6.44
C ASP A 9 6.13 3.65 6.90
N GLN A 10 6.29 3.37 8.18
CA GLN A 10 7.56 2.95 8.76
C GLN A 10 7.63 1.43 8.75
N SER A 11 8.67 0.89 8.11
CA SER A 11 9.04 -0.53 8.25
C SER A 11 9.52 -0.81 9.67
N SER A 12 9.25 -2.01 10.17
CA SER A 12 10.05 -2.58 11.25
C SER A 12 11.54 -2.62 10.88
N SER A 13 12.41 -2.48 11.89
CA SER A 13 13.86 -2.67 11.76
C SER A 13 14.28 -4.14 11.89
N ILE A 14 13.31 -5.03 12.14
CA ILE A 14 13.51 -6.45 12.41
C ILE A 14 13.30 -7.24 11.11
N ARG A 15 14.02 -8.37 10.95
CA ARG A 15 13.97 -9.27 9.78
C ARG A 15 12.59 -9.79 9.37
N ALA A 16 11.56 -9.64 10.20
CA ALA A 16 10.19 -10.01 9.82
C ALA A 16 9.76 -9.01 8.74
N GLY A 17 9.70 -9.46 7.48
CA GLY A 17 9.41 -8.60 6.33
C GLY A 17 8.23 -7.65 6.56
N PHE A 18 8.23 -6.54 5.84
CA PHE A 18 7.20 -5.50 5.95
C PHE A 18 5.81 -6.12 5.76
N GLY A 19 5.00 -6.14 6.81
CA GLY A 19 3.74 -6.90 6.85
C GLY A 19 2.75 -6.56 5.74
N PRO A 20 2.50 -5.27 5.44
CA PRO A 20 1.67 -4.88 4.31
C PRO A 20 2.15 -5.43 2.97
N HIS A 21 3.47 -5.58 2.77
CA HIS A 21 4.02 -6.21 1.58
C HIS A 21 3.72 -7.70 1.51
N GLU A 22 3.96 -8.45 2.59
CA GLU A 22 3.74 -9.90 2.56
C GLU A 22 2.25 -10.22 2.34
N LEU A 23 1.34 -9.42 2.90
CA LEU A 23 -0.09 -9.52 2.61
C LEU A 23 -0.41 -9.13 1.16
N LEU A 24 0.14 -8.01 0.67
CA LEU A 24 -0.04 -7.56 -0.72
C LEU A 24 0.51 -8.56 -1.73
N VAL A 25 1.52 -9.36 -1.42
CA VAL A 25 2.03 -10.41 -2.33
C VAL A 25 1.07 -11.60 -2.38
N SER A 26 0.44 -11.92 -1.25
CA SER A 26 -0.40 -13.13 -1.14
C SER A 26 -1.75 -12.97 -1.84
N CYS A 27 -2.32 -11.76 -1.85
CA CYS A 27 -3.62 -11.53 -2.48
C CYS A 27 -3.62 -11.62 -4.03
N PRO A 28 -2.65 -11.04 -4.77
CA PRO A 28 -2.50 -11.25 -6.21
C PRO A 28 -2.14 -12.69 -6.55
N ALA A 29 -1.38 -13.39 -5.70
CA ALA A 29 -1.10 -14.82 -5.89
C ALA A 29 -2.40 -15.63 -5.95
N ASP A 30 -3.36 -15.33 -5.06
CA ASP A 30 -4.70 -15.94 -5.10
C ASP A 30 -5.46 -15.59 -6.39
N GLU A 31 -5.50 -14.30 -6.77
CA GLU A 31 -6.26 -13.84 -7.94
C GLU A 31 -5.72 -14.34 -9.28
N LEU A 32 -4.42 -14.58 -9.34
CA LEU A 32 -3.74 -15.03 -10.55
C LEU A 32 -3.55 -16.54 -10.57
N SER A 33 -3.79 -17.23 -9.45
CA SER A 33 -3.46 -18.65 -9.28
C SER A 33 -1.99 -18.92 -9.60
N ILE A 34 -1.11 -18.02 -9.13
CA ILE A 34 0.35 -18.08 -9.31
C ILE A 34 1.01 -18.30 -7.95
N GLU A 35 2.15 -18.99 -7.94
CA GLU A 35 2.93 -19.19 -6.73
C GLU A 35 3.36 -17.86 -6.09
N ARG A 36 3.19 -17.78 -4.77
CA ARG A 36 3.48 -16.57 -3.99
C ARG A 36 4.90 -16.05 -4.21
N ASN A 37 5.87 -16.96 -4.32
CA ASN A 37 7.28 -16.61 -4.55
C ASN A 37 7.50 -15.94 -5.92
N GLU A 38 6.70 -16.28 -6.93
CA GLU A 38 6.76 -15.62 -8.24
C GLU A 38 6.24 -14.19 -8.13
N ILE A 39 5.10 -13.99 -7.45
CA ILE A 39 4.56 -12.63 -7.20
C ILE A 39 5.55 -11.79 -6.38
N LYS A 40 6.23 -12.40 -5.39
CA LYS A 40 7.25 -11.72 -4.59
C LYS A 40 8.42 -11.18 -5.43
N ASN A 41 8.77 -11.84 -6.53
CA ASN A 41 9.79 -11.37 -7.46
C ASN A 41 9.29 -10.27 -8.41
N LEU A 42 7.98 -10.07 -8.50
CA LEU A 42 7.34 -9.08 -9.36
C LEU A 42 6.88 -7.83 -8.62
N VAL A 43 6.86 -7.83 -7.28
CA VAL A 43 6.38 -6.71 -6.46
C VAL A 43 7.46 -6.31 -5.47
N GLU A 44 7.83 -5.03 -5.46
CA GLU A 44 8.79 -4.48 -4.51
C GLU A 44 8.13 -3.38 -3.67
N SER A 45 8.08 -3.58 -2.35
CA SER A 45 7.55 -2.57 -1.44
C SER A 45 8.67 -1.71 -0.86
N ASN A 46 8.50 -0.39 -0.96
CA ASN A 46 9.45 0.62 -0.53
C ASN A 46 8.79 1.55 0.51
N PRO A 47 8.80 1.17 1.80
CA PRO A 47 8.26 2.01 2.87
C PRO A 47 9.08 3.29 3.07
N ARG A 48 8.37 4.40 3.26
CA ARG A 48 8.87 5.75 3.45
C ARG A 48 8.10 6.39 4.61
N LYS A 49 8.82 6.75 5.67
CA LYS A 49 8.21 7.45 6.81
C LYS A 49 7.77 8.86 6.41
N GLY A 50 6.47 9.12 6.35
CA GLY A 50 5.93 10.45 6.05
C GLY A 50 5.72 10.71 4.55
N ASN A 51 4.64 11.44 4.25
CA ASN A 51 4.25 11.84 2.88
C ASN A 51 5.37 12.60 2.13
N GLY A 52 6.16 13.41 2.84
CA GLY A 52 7.27 14.17 2.29
C GLY A 52 8.37 13.28 1.71
N ASN A 53 8.62 12.12 2.34
CA ASN A 53 9.63 11.17 1.87
C ASN A 53 9.13 10.35 0.67
N VAL A 54 7.85 10.01 0.62
CA VAL A 54 7.24 9.43 -0.59
C VAL A 54 7.34 10.41 -1.76
N ARG A 55 6.95 11.68 -1.54
CA ARG A 55 7.05 12.74 -2.55
C ARG A 55 8.50 12.99 -2.98
N ALA A 56 9.46 12.97 -2.06
CA ALA A 56 10.87 13.11 -2.39
C ALA A 56 11.39 11.94 -3.24
N SER A 57 10.97 10.71 -2.93
CA SER A 57 11.33 9.53 -3.71
C SER A 57 10.69 9.56 -5.11
N LEU A 58 9.43 10.00 -5.23
CA LEU A 58 8.81 10.25 -6.54
C LEU A 58 9.58 11.33 -7.33
N LYS A 59 10.00 12.43 -6.70
CA LYS A 59 10.79 13.46 -7.40
C LYS A 59 12.15 12.98 -7.89
N LYS A 60 12.84 12.19 -7.07
CA LYS A 60 14.24 11.84 -7.30
C LYS A 60 14.41 10.52 -8.06
N ASP A 61 13.61 9.52 -7.72
CA ASP A 61 13.83 8.14 -8.10
C ASP A 61 12.80 7.64 -9.13
N LEU A 62 11.69 8.36 -9.36
CA LEU A 62 10.58 7.87 -10.20
C LEU A 62 11.05 7.38 -11.57
N LYS A 63 11.89 8.15 -12.28
CA LYS A 63 12.43 7.73 -13.58
C LYS A 63 13.17 6.40 -13.52
N LYS A 64 13.92 6.15 -12.44
CA LYS A 64 14.64 4.88 -12.25
C LYS A 64 13.65 3.76 -11.92
N LEU A 65 12.70 4.01 -11.02
CA LEU A 65 11.69 3.03 -10.61
C LEU A 65 10.81 2.64 -11.80
N SER A 66 10.38 3.60 -12.61
CA SER A 66 9.53 3.39 -13.79
C SER A 66 10.21 2.57 -14.90
N ASN A 67 11.55 2.53 -14.94
CA ASN A 67 12.28 1.68 -15.88
C ASN A 67 12.15 0.19 -15.53
N SER A 68 11.88 -0.15 -14.27
CA SER A 68 11.70 -1.54 -13.83
C SER A 68 10.24 -2.00 -14.00
N GLY A 69 9.29 -1.08 -13.98
CA GLY A 69 7.86 -1.34 -14.11
C GLY A 69 6.99 -0.25 -13.50
N PRO A 70 5.67 -0.49 -13.38
CA PRO A 70 4.73 0.48 -12.82
C PRO A 70 5.07 0.87 -11.38
N VAL A 71 4.82 2.14 -11.05
CA VAL A 71 4.99 2.68 -9.69
C VAL A 71 3.63 3.02 -9.10
N VAL A 72 3.37 2.48 -7.91
CA VAL A 72 2.18 2.76 -7.10
C VAL A 72 2.62 3.50 -5.84
N ALA A 73 2.14 4.72 -5.64
CA ALA A 73 2.36 5.49 -4.42
C ALA A 73 1.13 5.37 -3.52
N VAL A 74 1.34 4.88 -2.30
CA VAL A 74 0.31 4.63 -1.30
C VAL A 74 0.51 5.61 -0.15
N LEU A 75 -0.43 6.54 0.02
CA LEU A 75 -0.38 7.60 1.03
C LEU A 75 -1.55 7.49 2.01
N ASP A 76 -1.32 7.84 3.28
CA ASP A 76 -2.41 8.00 4.23
C ASP A 76 -3.27 9.19 3.87
N ARG A 77 -4.58 8.96 3.83
CA ARG A 77 -5.56 10.00 3.54
C ARG A 77 -5.47 11.18 4.50
N ASP A 78 -5.30 10.94 5.79
CA ASP A 78 -5.29 12.03 6.77
C ASP A 78 -4.03 12.89 6.65
N LYS A 79 -2.87 12.26 6.38
CA LYS A 79 -1.61 13.00 6.19
C LYS A 79 -1.55 13.73 4.87
N ILE A 80 -2.25 13.28 3.83
CA ILE A 80 -2.23 13.98 2.55
C ILE A 80 -3.07 15.27 2.57
N LEU A 81 -4.00 15.41 3.54
CA LEU A 81 -4.69 16.67 3.78
C LEU A 81 -3.75 17.79 4.23
N ASP A 82 -2.56 17.48 4.77
CA ASP A 82 -1.51 18.49 5.03
C ASP A 82 -1.04 19.18 3.74
N LEU A 83 -1.27 18.58 2.57
CA LEU A 83 -1.00 19.19 1.27
C LEU A 83 -2.10 20.16 0.84
N TRP A 84 -3.26 20.15 1.50
CA TRP A 84 -4.34 21.11 1.29
C TRP A 84 -3.97 22.44 1.93
N LYS A 85 -3.38 23.34 1.13
CA LYS A 85 -2.95 24.67 1.58
C LYS A 85 -4.00 25.77 1.39
N LYS A 86 -5.23 25.42 1.02
CA LYS A 86 -6.31 26.40 0.79
C LYS A 86 -7.04 26.73 2.11
N PRO A 87 -7.56 27.96 2.27
CA PRO A 87 -8.41 28.29 3.41
C PRO A 87 -9.68 27.42 3.42
N GLY A 88 -10.04 26.92 4.60
CA GLY A 88 -11.24 26.09 4.80
C GLY A 88 -10.98 24.58 4.68
N PRO A 89 -11.93 23.75 5.16
CA PRO A 89 -11.80 22.30 5.10
C PRO A 89 -11.76 21.83 3.64
N PRO A 90 -10.96 20.79 3.34
CA PRO A 90 -10.94 20.19 2.02
C PRO A 90 -12.33 19.63 1.66
N PRO A 91 -12.85 19.93 0.46
CA PRO A 91 -14.10 19.36 -0.01
C PRO A 91 -13.96 17.84 -0.22
N ALA A 92 -15.09 17.12 -0.23
CA ALA A 92 -15.09 15.65 -0.28
C ALA A 92 -14.39 15.06 -1.53
N ASP A 93 -14.31 15.83 -2.61
CA ASP A 93 -13.74 15.50 -3.91
C ASP A 93 -12.35 16.12 -4.17
N CYS A 94 -11.69 16.65 -3.13
CA CYS A 94 -10.36 17.27 -3.23
C CYS A 94 -9.24 16.36 -3.76
N TRP A 95 -9.48 15.04 -3.88
CA TRP A 95 -8.50 14.04 -4.27
C TRP A 95 -7.93 14.26 -5.68
N ASN A 96 -8.75 14.73 -6.62
CA ASN A 96 -8.28 15.07 -7.97
C ASN A 96 -7.27 16.21 -7.93
N GLU A 97 -7.49 17.21 -7.07
CA GLU A 97 -6.56 18.31 -6.90
C GLU A 97 -5.26 17.85 -6.21
N ILE A 98 -5.36 16.94 -5.24
CA ILE A 98 -4.20 16.37 -4.55
C ILE A 98 -3.35 15.53 -5.51
N ASP A 99 -3.97 14.68 -6.34
CA ASP A 99 -3.28 13.93 -7.39
C ASP A 99 -2.60 14.86 -8.39
N THR A 100 -3.33 15.88 -8.88
CA THR A 100 -2.79 16.91 -9.77
C THR A 100 -1.60 17.62 -9.14
N ARG A 101 -1.67 17.97 -7.85
CA ARG A 101 -0.60 18.64 -7.14
C ARG A 101 0.62 17.73 -7.00
N MET A 102 0.41 16.47 -6.64
CA MET A 102 1.49 15.48 -6.55
C MET A 102 2.18 15.32 -7.89
N LYS A 103 1.43 15.22 -9.00
CA LYS A 103 1.99 15.10 -10.36
C LYS A 103 2.69 16.38 -10.82
N SER A 104 2.19 17.55 -10.44
CA SER A 104 2.88 18.82 -10.70
C SER A 104 4.21 18.90 -9.94
N ASP A 105 4.24 18.41 -8.71
CA ASP A 105 5.44 18.44 -7.89
C ASP A 105 6.44 17.35 -8.29
N ALA A 106 5.97 16.15 -8.66
CA ALA A 106 6.79 15.02 -9.10
C ALA A 106 6.28 14.52 -10.47
N PRO A 107 6.65 15.17 -11.58
CA PRO A 107 6.15 14.79 -12.90
C PRO A 107 6.59 13.39 -13.31
N GLY A 108 5.64 12.60 -13.81
CA GLY A 108 5.87 11.27 -14.39
C GLY A 108 4.68 10.34 -14.20
N GLU A 109 4.83 9.12 -14.70
CA GLU A 109 3.78 8.10 -14.66
C GLU A 109 3.85 7.28 -13.36
N TYR A 110 2.88 7.49 -12.49
CA TYR A 110 2.64 6.65 -11.31
C TYR A 110 1.16 6.68 -10.94
N CYS A 111 0.72 5.66 -10.22
CA CYS A 111 -0.63 5.58 -9.67
C CYS A 111 -0.60 6.03 -8.22
N LEU A 112 -1.36 7.08 -7.89
CA LEU A 112 -1.56 7.50 -6.50
C LEU A 112 -2.79 6.80 -5.92
N LEU A 113 -2.60 6.07 -4.82
CA LEU A 113 -3.67 5.44 -4.05
C LEU A 113 -3.64 5.96 -2.62
N LEU A 114 -4.83 6.21 -2.08
CA LEU A 114 -5.00 6.71 -0.72
C LEU A 114 -5.57 5.61 0.17
N ILE A 115 -4.91 5.38 1.29
CA ILE A 115 -5.43 4.53 2.35
C ILE A 115 -6.36 5.37 3.21
N GLU A 116 -7.65 5.07 3.09
CA GLU A 116 -8.65 5.55 4.03
C GLU A 116 -8.35 4.93 5.41
N GLN A 117 -8.21 5.80 6.43
CA GLN A 117 -8.00 5.43 7.84
C GLN A 117 -6.64 4.73 8.14
N ASN A 118 -5.61 5.00 7.32
CA ASN A 118 -4.22 4.56 7.54
C ASN A 118 -4.06 3.02 7.61
N ILE A 119 -2.81 2.57 7.71
CA ILE A 119 -2.39 1.19 7.94
C ILE A 119 -3.03 0.57 9.20
N GLU A 120 -3.49 1.35 10.17
CA GLU A 120 -4.24 0.80 11.32
C GLU A 120 -5.55 0.15 10.89
N SER A 121 -6.28 0.68 9.91
CA SER A 121 -7.50 0.00 9.42
C SER A 121 -7.22 -1.30 8.68
N LEU A 122 -6.06 -1.42 8.03
CA LEU A 122 -5.63 -2.70 7.48
C LEU A 122 -5.34 -3.70 8.61
N LEU A 123 -4.74 -3.24 9.71
CA LEU A 123 -4.50 -4.07 10.88
C LEU A 123 -5.81 -4.49 11.57
N GLU A 124 -6.77 -3.58 11.73
CA GLU A 124 -8.10 -3.88 12.28
C GLU A 124 -8.83 -4.93 11.45
N ALA A 125 -8.80 -4.78 10.12
CA ALA A 125 -9.36 -5.75 9.19
C ALA A 125 -8.69 -7.12 9.32
N ALA A 126 -7.35 -7.16 9.44
CA ALA A 126 -6.60 -8.39 9.66
C ALA A 126 -6.94 -9.05 11.01
N CYS A 127 -7.02 -8.28 12.09
CA CYS A 127 -7.42 -8.79 13.40
C CYS A 127 -8.82 -9.40 13.38
N ALA A 128 -9.78 -8.70 12.76
CA ALA A 128 -11.16 -9.18 12.62
C ALA A 128 -11.22 -10.50 11.83
N ALA A 129 -10.54 -10.56 10.67
CA ALA A 129 -10.50 -11.77 9.83
C ALA A 129 -9.81 -12.96 10.52
N LEU A 130 -8.81 -12.67 11.36
CA LEU A 130 -8.10 -13.66 12.18
C LEU A 130 -8.83 -14.02 13.49
N SER A 131 -10.02 -13.44 13.74
CA SER A 131 -10.77 -13.62 14.98
C SER A 131 -9.94 -13.34 16.25
N GLN A 132 -9.11 -12.29 16.21
CA GLN A 132 -8.30 -11.86 17.36
C GLN A 132 -8.62 -10.41 17.76
N PRO A 133 -8.35 -10.02 19.02
CA PRO A 133 -8.54 -8.64 19.45
C PRO A 133 -7.61 -7.67 18.70
N VAL A 134 -8.13 -6.49 18.40
CA VAL A 134 -7.33 -5.35 17.96
C VAL A 134 -6.51 -4.86 19.16
N PRO A 135 -5.21 -4.54 19.01
CA PRO A 135 -4.43 -3.93 20.08
C PRO A 135 -5.09 -2.66 20.62
N GLU A 136 -5.27 -2.57 21.94
CA GLU A 136 -5.90 -1.41 22.60
C GLU A 136 -5.06 -0.12 22.47
N LYS A 137 -3.75 -0.27 22.24
CA LYS A 137 -2.81 0.82 22.03
C LYS A 137 -2.30 0.77 20.60
N LYS A 138 -1.95 1.94 20.04
CA LYS A 138 -1.31 2.04 18.73
C LYS A 138 -0.11 1.08 18.67
N PRO A 139 -0.16 0.03 17.84
CA PRO A 139 0.88 -0.98 17.83
C PRO A 139 2.14 -0.40 17.20
N ASN A 140 3.29 -0.88 17.67
CA ASN A 140 4.55 -0.56 17.02
C ASN A 140 4.66 -1.32 15.68
N PRO A 141 5.58 -0.91 14.77
CA PRO A 141 5.71 -1.55 13.47
C PRO A 141 5.90 -3.07 13.52
N ASN A 142 6.59 -3.61 14.52
CA ASN A 142 6.80 -5.06 14.64
C ASN A 142 5.52 -5.81 14.99
N GLU A 143 4.71 -5.27 15.91
CA GLU A 143 3.43 -5.87 16.32
C GLU A 143 2.47 -5.90 15.15
N ARG A 144 2.36 -4.77 14.43
CA ARG A 144 1.58 -4.69 13.20
C ARG A 144 2.06 -5.70 12.17
N ASP A 145 3.37 -5.68 11.85
CA ASP A 145 3.93 -6.54 10.81
C ASP A 145 3.75 -8.02 11.16
N THR A 146 3.81 -8.40 12.45
CA THR A 146 3.54 -9.76 12.91
C THR A 146 2.12 -10.22 12.56
N VAL A 147 1.11 -9.38 12.84
CA VAL A 147 -0.28 -9.71 12.53
C VAL A 147 -0.51 -9.80 11.02
N LEU A 148 -0.02 -8.81 10.27
CA LEU A 148 -0.20 -8.78 8.81
C LEU A 148 0.55 -9.92 8.12
N ASN A 149 1.74 -10.29 8.61
CA ASN A 149 2.46 -11.47 8.13
C ASN A 149 1.67 -12.74 8.41
N ARG A 150 1.08 -12.90 9.60
CA ARG A 150 0.24 -14.07 9.88
C ARG A 150 -0.95 -14.14 8.93
N ALA A 151 -1.68 -13.03 8.76
CA ALA A 151 -2.78 -12.92 7.81
C ALA A 151 -2.37 -13.26 6.37
N ALA A 152 -1.15 -12.86 5.96
CA ALA A 152 -0.63 -13.16 4.63
C ALA A 152 -0.53 -14.67 4.35
N TRP A 153 -0.22 -15.48 5.36
CA TRP A 153 -0.01 -16.92 5.24
C TRP A 153 -1.26 -17.77 5.53
N GLU A 154 -2.39 -17.15 5.89
CA GLU A 154 -3.66 -17.86 6.06
C GLU A 154 -4.26 -18.35 4.74
N ASN A 155 -5.47 -18.91 4.76
CA ASN A 155 -6.17 -19.31 3.54
C ASN A 155 -6.74 -18.10 2.76
N LEU A 156 -7.16 -18.37 1.52
CA LEU A 156 -7.74 -17.36 0.62
C LEU A 156 -8.98 -16.69 1.22
N THR A 157 -9.76 -17.39 2.05
CA THR A 157 -10.99 -16.86 2.66
C THR A 157 -10.65 -15.76 3.66
N VAL A 158 -9.63 -15.95 4.49
CA VAL A 158 -9.14 -14.91 5.42
C VAL A 158 -8.67 -13.68 4.64
N ARG A 159 -7.84 -13.88 3.60
CA ARG A 159 -7.34 -12.75 2.79
C ARG A 159 -8.47 -12.02 2.04
N ALA A 160 -9.48 -12.74 1.56
CA ALA A 160 -10.66 -12.15 0.94
C ALA A 160 -11.49 -11.31 1.94
N ASP A 161 -11.69 -11.81 3.16
CA ASP A 161 -12.40 -11.08 4.22
C ASP A 161 -11.66 -9.78 4.60
N ILE A 162 -10.32 -9.81 4.69
CA ILE A 162 -9.51 -8.60 4.93
C ILE A 162 -9.75 -7.55 3.84
N ARG A 163 -9.73 -7.97 2.58
CA ARG A 163 -9.95 -7.08 1.44
C ARG A 163 -11.36 -6.49 1.44
N GLN A 164 -12.37 -7.28 1.81
CA GLN A 164 -13.74 -6.81 1.95
C GLN A 164 -13.86 -5.75 3.06
N ARG A 165 -13.18 -5.95 4.18
CA ARG A 165 -13.18 -5.03 5.34
C ARG A 165 -12.33 -3.79 5.12
N CYS A 166 -11.31 -3.86 4.26
CA CYS A 166 -10.41 -2.76 3.95
C CYS A 166 -10.42 -2.45 2.43
N PRO A 167 -11.45 -1.74 1.92
CA PRO A 167 -11.58 -1.44 0.50
C PRO A 167 -10.40 -0.65 -0.07
N SER A 168 -9.75 0.19 0.73
CA SER A 168 -8.54 0.92 0.32
C SER A 168 -7.38 -0.02 0.01
N PHE A 169 -7.19 -1.07 0.80
CA PHE A 169 -6.22 -2.12 0.52
C PHE A 169 -6.64 -2.98 -0.68
N ASP A 170 -7.92 -3.32 -0.82
CA ASP A 170 -8.43 -4.03 -2.00
C ASP A 170 -8.10 -3.28 -3.31
N ARG A 171 -8.25 -1.95 -3.33
CA ARG A 171 -7.84 -1.13 -4.48
C ARG A 171 -6.35 -1.26 -4.81
N ILE A 172 -5.48 -1.33 -3.80
CA ILE A 172 -4.04 -1.55 -3.99
C ILE A 172 -3.80 -2.93 -4.60
N VAL A 173 -4.41 -3.97 -4.05
CA VAL A 173 -4.30 -5.35 -4.55
C VAL A 173 -4.72 -5.43 -6.01
N ARG A 174 -5.89 -4.88 -6.37
CA ARG A 174 -6.38 -4.88 -7.75
C ARG A 174 -5.42 -4.16 -8.68
N ARG A 175 -4.93 -2.98 -8.28
CA ARG A 175 -4.04 -2.17 -9.12
C ARG A 175 -2.70 -2.88 -9.38
N VAL A 176 -2.15 -3.53 -8.37
CA VAL A 176 -0.93 -4.33 -8.50
C VAL A 176 -1.17 -5.57 -9.36
N THR A 177 -2.30 -6.25 -9.17
CA THR A 177 -2.69 -7.41 -9.97
C THR A 177 -2.89 -7.07 -11.46
N GLU A 178 -3.55 -5.95 -11.75
CA GLU A 178 -3.69 -5.41 -13.11
C GLU A 178 -2.34 -5.07 -13.73
N ALA A 179 -1.43 -4.43 -12.98
CA ALA A 179 -0.09 -4.10 -13.44
C ALA A 179 0.68 -5.37 -13.83
N ILE A 180 0.61 -6.43 -13.02
CA ILE A 180 1.19 -7.74 -13.31
C ILE A 180 0.60 -8.31 -14.60
N ARG A 181 -0.73 -8.42 -14.70
CA ARG A 181 -1.43 -8.97 -15.89
C ARG A 181 -1.12 -8.21 -17.19
N SER A 182 -1.00 -6.89 -17.10
CA SER A 182 -0.78 -6.05 -18.27
C SER A 182 0.59 -6.23 -18.91
N TRP A 183 1.53 -6.82 -18.18
CA TRP A 183 2.90 -7.02 -18.63
C TRP A 183 3.16 -8.40 -19.23
N ASP A 184 2.35 -9.41 -18.88
CA ASP A 184 2.42 -10.75 -19.49
C ASP A 184 1.80 -10.80 -20.91
N ARG A 185 1.35 -9.66 -21.44
CA ARG A 185 0.81 -9.50 -22.80
C ARG A 185 1.76 -8.71 -23.68
#